data_AF-A0AAD6YRS2-F1
#
_entry.id   AF-A0AAD6YRS2-F1
#
_cell.length_a   1.000
_cell.length_b   1.000
_cell.length_c   1.000
_cell.angle_alpha   90.00
_cell.angle_beta   90.00
_cell.angle_gamma   90.00
#
_symmetry.space_group_name_H-M   'P 1'
#
loop_
_entity.id
_entity.type
_entity.pdbx_description
1 polymer ?
#
loop_
_entity_poly.entity_id
_entity_poly.type
_entity_poly.pdbx_seq_one_letter_code
_entity_poly.pdbx_strand_id
1 'polypeptide(L)'
;MAELIKKVNSRPGSPFPVVVPRRGPSLGGPAVDPGTPTTSYSPYAKFSRRALSKIAPLHPNRRTPPPALPRAPPKPKTKKEKEREERWEEEMIDAVGGWDEWQRLSDEEQKAARRAKRAREMEGWED
;
A
#
# COMPACT_ATOMS: atom_id res chain seq x y z
N MET A 1 -27.24 -20.54 0.29
CA MET A 1 -26.69 -21.07 1.56
C MET A 1 -26.35 -19.99 2.57
N ALA A 2 -25.49 -19.02 2.24
CA ALA A 2 -25.05 -17.97 3.20
C ALA A 2 -26.19 -17.09 3.74
N GLU A 3 -27.15 -16.73 2.89
CA GLU A 3 -28.35 -15.96 3.28
C GLU A 3 -29.24 -16.70 4.30
N LEU A 4 -29.32 -18.03 4.18
CA LEU A 4 -30.10 -18.88 5.09
C LEU A 4 -29.46 -18.94 6.48
N ILE A 5 -28.13 -19.04 6.53
CA ILE A 5 -27.35 -19.05 7.78
C ILE A 5 -27.52 -17.72 8.53
N LYS A 6 -27.46 -16.58 7.84
CA LYS A 6 -27.68 -15.26 8.44
C LYS A 6 -29.07 -15.15 9.06
N LYS A 7 -30.10 -15.63 8.36
CA LYS A 7 -31.50 -15.58 8.79
C LYS A 7 -31.81 -16.50 9.98
N VAL A 8 -31.14 -17.66 10.07
CA VAL A 8 -31.27 -18.57 11.22
C VAL A 8 -30.59 -17.99 12.45
N ASN A 9 -29.39 -17.44 12.28
CA ASN A 9 -28.62 -16.86 13.38
C ASN A 9 -29.19 -15.52 13.89
N SER A 10 -30.02 -14.84 13.10
CA SER A 10 -30.66 -13.57 13.48
C SER A 10 -31.93 -13.75 14.34
N ARG A 11 -32.34 -14.98 14.68
CA ARG A 11 -33.54 -15.22 15.49
C ARG A 11 -33.20 -15.07 16.99
N PRO A 12 -34.07 -14.44 17.79
CA PRO A 12 -33.89 -14.39 19.24
C PRO A 12 -33.91 -15.82 19.81
N GLY A 13 -32.86 -16.19 20.55
CA GLY A 13 -32.67 -17.55 21.09
C GLY A 13 -31.82 -18.49 20.23
N SER A 14 -31.18 -18.01 19.15
CA SER A 14 -30.20 -18.80 18.40
C SER A 14 -29.01 -19.22 19.27
N PRO A 15 -28.63 -20.52 19.31
CA PRO A 15 -27.46 -20.99 20.04
C PRO A 15 -26.13 -20.68 19.32
N PHE A 16 -26.19 -20.16 18.08
CA PHE A 16 -25.00 -19.86 17.29
C PHE A 16 -24.54 -18.41 17.51
N PRO A 17 -23.26 -18.18 17.82
CA PRO A 17 -22.73 -16.83 17.99
C PRO A 17 -22.83 -16.06 16.67
N VAL A 18 -23.32 -14.82 16.73
CA VAL A 18 -23.38 -13.91 15.58
C VAL A 18 -21.94 -13.54 15.19
N VAL A 19 -21.39 -14.21 14.18
CA VAL A 19 -20.09 -13.86 13.60
C VAL A 19 -20.32 -12.80 12.51
N VAL A 20 -20.15 -11.53 12.88
CA VAL A 20 -20.12 -10.42 11.91
C VAL A 20 -18.79 -10.48 11.13
N PRO A 21 -18.79 -10.47 9.78
CA PRO A 21 -17.56 -10.53 9.00
C PRO A 21 -16.81 -9.19 9.10
N ARG A 22 -15.61 -9.21 9.69
CA ARG A 22 -14.67 -8.08 9.75
C ARG A 22 -14.08 -7.80 8.36
N ARG A 23 -14.40 -6.64 7.77
CA ARG A 23 -13.59 -6.02 6.69
C ARG A 23 -12.46 -5.22 7.33
N GLY A 24 -11.21 -5.58 7.03
CA GLY A 24 -10.07 -4.67 7.06
C GLY A 24 -9.46 -4.32 8.43
N PRO A 25 -8.25 -3.73 8.43
CA PRO A 25 -7.30 -3.89 9.52
C PRO A 25 -7.23 -2.63 10.39
N SER A 26 -7.98 -2.59 11.49
CA SER A 26 -7.66 -1.71 12.61
C SER A 26 -8.28 -2.22 13.91
N LEU A 27 -7.72 -1.71 15.00
CA LEU A 27 -8.06 -1.96 16.38
C LEU A 27 -9.56 -1.82 16.65
N GLY A 28 -10.10 -2.68 17.52
CA GLY A 28 -11.48 -2.57 18.01
C GLY A 28 -12.29 -3.81 17.68
N GLY A 29 -12.24 -4.82 18.57
CA GLY A 29 -13.28 -5.86 18.60
C GLY A 29 -14.65 -5.21 18.68
N PRO A 30 -15.74 -5.91 18.32
CA PRO A 30 -17.07 -5.33 18.38
C PRO A 30 -17.27 -4.71 19.76
N ALA A 31 -17.85 -3.51 19.82
CA ALA A 31 -18.46 -3.00 21.03
C ALA A 31 -19.57 -3.99 21.40
N VAL A 32 -19.18 -5.05 22.10
CA VAL A 32 -20.08 -5.87 22.89
C VAL A 32 -20.54 -4.94 24.00
N ASP A 33 -21.85 -4.81 24.16
CA ASP A 33 -22.42 -4.22 25.37
C ASP A 33 -21.60 -4.67 26.59
N PRO A 34 -21.21 -3.77 27.51
CA PRO A 34 -20.35 -4.10 28.64
C PRO A 34 -20.93 -5.15 29.61
N GLY A 35 -22.12 -5.69 29.33
CA GLY A 35 -22.81 -6.72 30.12
C GLY A 35 -22.80 -8.15 29.56
N THR A 36 -22.24 -8.45 28.39
CA THR A 36 -22.30 -9.83 27.84
C THR A 36 -20.93 -10.51 27.90
N PRO A 37 -20.72 -11.50 28.79
CA PRO A 37 -19.46 -12.25 28.83
C PRO A 37 -19.38 -13.14 27.59
N THR A 38 -18.63 -12.71 26.58
CA THR A 38 -18.15 -13.65 25.56
C THR A 38 -17.19 -14.61 26.26
N THR A 39 -17.69 -15.77 26.69
CA THR A 39 -16.86 -16.85 27.23
C THR A 39 -15.99 -17.38 26.09
N SER A 40 -14.88 -16.68 25.84
CA SER A 40 -13.82 -17.18 24.99
C SER A 40 -13.12 -18.29 25.77
N TYR A 41 -13.52 -19.54 25.53
CA TYR A 41 -12.95 -20.72 26.18
C TYR A 41 -11.56 -21.01 25.61
N SER A 42 -10.61 -20.14 25.94
CA SER A 42 -9.21 -20.32 25.64
C SER A 42 -8.42 -20.36 26.95
N PRO A 43 -7.56 -21.37 27.16
CA PRO A 43 -6.68 -21.41 28.35
C PRO A 43 -5.78 -20.16 28.44
N TYR A 44 -5.62 -19.44 27.32
CA TYR A 44 -4.85 -18.22 27.20
C TYR A 44 -5.65 -16.93 27.43
N ALA A 45 -6.96 -17.01 27.68
CA ALA A 45 -7.83 -15.84 27.84
C ALA A 45 -7.46 -14.96 29.06
N LYS A 46 -6.80 -15.55 30.07
CA LYS A 46 -6.34 -14.86 31.28
C LYS A 46 -4.98 -14.17 31.13
N PHE A 47 -4.28 -14.39 30.01
CA PHE A 47 -2.95 -13.87 29.79
C PHE A 47 -2.97 -12.56 29.00
N SER A 48 -2.10 -11.63 29.36
CA SER A 48 -1.93 -10.40 28.60
C SER A 48 -1.30 -10.67 27.23
N ARG A 49 -1.55 -9.81 26.24
CA ARG A 49 -0.94 -9.93 24.90
C ARG A 49 0.58 -10.02 24.96
N ARG A 50 1.22 -9.34 25.93
CA ARG A 50 2.67 -9.35 26.15
C ARG A 50 3.18 -10.64 26.81
N ALA A 51 2.32 -11.32 27.58
CA ALA A 51 2.62 -12.66 28.09
C ALA A 51 2.48 -13.71 26.96
N LEU A 52 1.44 -13.59 26.13
CA LEU A 52 1.22 -14.47 24.99
C LEU A 52 2.31 -14.35 23.90
N SER A 53 2.90 -13.17 23.72
CA SER A 53 3.99 -12.96 22.77
C SER A 53 5.32 -13.60 23.20
N LYS A 54 5.46 -13.98 24.47
CA LYS A 54 6.65 -14.67 25.00
C LYS A 54 6.56 -16.19 24.91
N ILE A 55 5.35 -16.71 24.69
CA ILE A 55 5.16 -18.14 24.46
C ILE A 55 5.78 -18.44 23.10
N ALA A 56 6.75 -19.35 23.07
CA ALA A 56 7.35 -19.81 21.83
C ALA A 56 6.23 -20.24 20.87
N PRO A 57 6.23 -19.77 19.60
CA PRO A 57 5.22 -20.19 18.64
C PRO A 57 5.17 -21.73 18.61
N LEU A 58 3.99 -22.31 18.83
CA LEU A 58 3.81 -23.76 18.99
C LEU A 58 4.28 -24.57 17.77
N HIS A 59 4.51 -23.90 16.62
CA HIS A 59 5.09 -24.53 15.45
C HIS A 59 6.51 -24.02 15.20
N PRO A 60 7.52 -24.90 15.07
CA PRO A 60 8.89 -24.53 14.69
C PRO A 60 9.01 -23.83 13.31
N ASN A 61 7.90 -23.75 12.55
CA ASN A 61 7.80 -23.09 11.24
C ASN A 61 6.91 -21.84 11.24
N ARG A 62 6.47 -21.30 12.39
CA ARG A 62 5.96 -19.92 12.45
C ARG A 62 7.14 -18.93 12.46
N ARG A 63 7.97 -19.00 11.41
CA ARG A 63 8.93 -17.94 11.11
C ARG A 63 8.09 -16.68 10.91
N THR A 64 8.44 -15.60 11.61
CA THR A 64 8.10 -14.26 11.12
C THR A 64 8.35 -14.27 9.62
N PRO A 65 7.38 -13.88 8.77
CA PRO A 65 7.62 -13.89 7.33
C PRO A 65 8.94 -13.17 7.08
N PRO A 66 9.80 -13.69 6.19
CA PRO A 66 11.08 -13.06 5.92
C PRO A 66 10.82 -11.58 5.60
N PRO A 67 11.72 -10.67 6.03
CA PRO A 67 11.56 -9.26 5.71
C PRO A 67 11.37 -9.10 4.21
N ALA A 68 10.53 -8.15 3.81
CA ALA A 68 10.31 -7.86 2.40
C ALA A 68 11.66 -7.62 1.71
N LEU A 69 11.82 -8.18 0.51
CA LEU A 69 13.03 -7.98 -0.28
C LEU A 69 13.22 -6.47 -0.53
N PRO A 70 14.47 -5.98 -0.57
CA PRO A 70 14.74 -4.59 -0.95
C PRO A 70 14.15 -4.32 -2.34
N ARG A 71 13.69 -3.08 -2.56
CA ARG A 71 13.20 -2.66 -3.88
C ARG A 71 14.31 -2.89 -4.90
N ALA A 72 13.95 -3.51 -6.04
CA ALA A 72 14.89 -3.70 -7.12
C ALA A 72 15.49 -2.35 -7.55
N PRO A 73 16.77 -2.31 -7.95
CA PRO A 73 17.37 -1.09 -8.46
C PRO A 73 16.56 -0.56 -9.65
N PRO A 74 16.50 0.77 -9.86
CA PRO A 74 15.84 1.34 -11.03
C PRO A 74 16.44 0.71 -12.28
N LYS A 75 15.56 0.26 -13.19
CA LYS A 75 16.00 -0.35 -14.44
C LYS A 75 16.78 0.69 -15.25
N PRO A 76 17.88 0.29 -15.93
CA PRO A 76 18.55 1.18 -16.86
C PRO A 76 17.54 1.60 -17.93
N LYS A 77 17.58 2.89 -18.32
CA LYS A 77 16.67 3.41 -19.35
C LYS A 77 16.82 2.59 -20.62
N THR A 78 15.70 2.19 -21.19
CA THR A 78 15.72 1.44 -22.45
C THR A 78 16.16 2.36 -23.60
N LYS A 79 16.69 1.81 -24.70
CA LYS A 79 17.11 2.61 -25.86
C LYS A 79 16.00 3.55 -26.35
N LYS A 80 14.76 3.04 -26.40
CA LYS A 80 13.56 3.81 -26.79
C LYS A 80 13.24 4.96 -25.84
N GLU A 81 13.53 4.78 -24.56
CA GLU A 81 13.31 5.81 -23.54
C GLU A 81 14.38 6.91 -23.65
N LYS A 82 15.63 6.55 -23.97
CA LYS A 82 16.70 7.50 -24.22
C LYS A 82 16.44 8.35 -25.47
N GLU A 83 16.06 7.72 -26.58
CA GLU A 83 15.71 8.42 -27.83
C GLU A 83 14.53 9.39 -27.62
N ARG A 84 13.57 9.03 -26.77
CA ARG A 84 12.45 9.92 -26.41
C ARG A 84 12.93 11.14 -25.62
N GLU A 85 13.85 10.97 -24.68
CA GLU A 85 14.42 12.08 -23.91
C GLU A 85 15.29 12.99 -24.79
N GLU A 86 16.11 12.42 -25.69
CA GLU A 86 16.91 13.19 -26.66
C GLU A 86 16.01 14.06 -27.55
N ARG A 87 14.90 13.51 -28.02
CA ARG A 87 13.88 14.27 -28.77
C ARG A 87 13.26 15.39 -27.94
N TRP A 88 12.99 15.18 -26.66
CA TRP A 88 12.47 16.24 -25.79
C TRP A 88 13.49 17.36 -25.56
N GLU A 89 14.78 17.05 -25.52
CA GLU A 89 15.85 18.04 -25.43
C GLU A 89 15.94 18.87 -26.71
N GLU A 90 15.92 18.22 -27.88
CA GLU A 90 15.90 18.89 -29.18
C GLU A 90 14.68 19.81 -29.33
N GLU A 91 13.48 19.34 -28.95
CA GLU A 91 12.25 20.15 -29.02
C GLU A 91 12.30 21.38 -28.09
N MET A 92 12.92 21.29 -26.91
CA MET A 92 13.09 22.45 -26.03
C MET A 92 14.10 23.45 -26.58
N ILE A 93 15.21 22.95 -27.11
CA ILE A 93 16.25 23.78 -27.71
C ILE A 93 15.66 24.54 -28.90
N ASP A 94 14.88 23.87 -29.75
CA ASP A 94 14.23 24.49 -30.91
C ASP A 94 13.17 25.52 -30.49
N ALA A 95 12.37 25.23 -29.45
CA ALA A 95 11.36 26.16 -28.92
C ALA A 95 11.96 27.45 -28.33
N VAL A 96 13.19 27.40 -27.83
CA VAL A 96 13.92 28.57 -27.30
C VAL A 96 14.62 29.37 -28.41
N GLY A 97 14.63 28.87 -29.65
CA GLY A 97 15.25 29.53 -30.80
C GLY A 97 16.61 28.96 -31.18
N GLY A 98 16.92 27.74 -30.75
CA GLY A 98 18.14 27.01 -31.08
C GLY A 98 19.15 26.95 -29.94
N TRP A 99 20.28 26.32 -30.24
CA TRP A 99 21.29 25.94 -29.23
C TRP A 99 21.96 27.16 -28.58
N ASP A 100 22.15 28.25 -29.34
CA ASP A 100 22.79 29.48 -28.87
C ASP A 100 21.93 30.21 -27.83
N GLU A 101 20.62 30.31 -28.06
CA GLU A 101 19.68 30.93 -27.10
C GLU A 101 19.48 30.03 -25.87
N TRP A 102 19.46 28.71 -26.08
CA TRP A 102 19.41 27.75 -24.98
C TRP A 102 20.59 27.88 -24.02
N GLN A 103 21.81 28.07 -24.52
CA GLN A 103 22.99 28.26 -23.67
C GLN A 103 23.04 29.61 -22.96
N ARG A 104 22.35 30.63 -23.48
CA ARG A 104 22.25 31.94 -22.84
C ARG A 104 21.32 31.94 -21.63
N LEU A 105 20.38 31.00 -21.57
CA LEU A 105 19.56 30.77 -20.38
C LEU A 105 20.42 30.34 -19.21
N SER A 106 20.06 30.81 -18.01
CA SER A 106 20.68 30.34 -16.78
C SER A 106 20.43 28.84 -16.55
N ASP A 107 21.35 28.18 -15.84
CA ASP A 107 21.21 26.75 -15.51
C ASP A 107 19.90 26.44 -14.77
N GLU A 108 19.38 27.40 -14.01
CA GLU A 108 18.11 27.29 -13.30
C GLU A 108 16.92 27.29 -14.25
N GLU A 109 16.92 28.17 -15.26
CA GLU A 109 15.89 28.26 -16.28
C GLU A 109 15.90 27.02 -17.19
N GLN A 110 17.07 26.55 -17.61
CA GLN A 110 17.21 25.31 -18.37
C GLN A 110 16.69 24.11 -17.58
N LYS A 111 16.98 24.05 -16.27
CA LYS A 111 16.51 22.98 -15.38
C LYS A 111 15.00 23.06 -15.14
N ALA A 112 14.45 24.27 -15.02
CA ALA A 112 13.01 24.49 -14.90
C ALA A 112 12.28 24.07 -16.18
N ALA A 113 12.79 24.41 -17.36
CA ALA A 113 12.25 24.00 -18.65
C ALA A 113 12.26 22.47 -18.81
N ARG A 114 13.39 21.81 -18.51
CA ARG A 114 13.50 20.34 -18.52
C ARG A 114 12.50 19.68 -17.57
N ARG A 115 12.33 20.24 -16.36
CA ARG A 115 11.38 19.73 -15.36
C ARG A 115 9.93 19.94 -15.81
N ALA A 116 9.61 21.11 -16.37
CA ALA A 116 8.27 21.42 -16.86
C ALA A 116 7.87 20.52 -18.05
N LYS A 117 8.78 20.28 -19.01
CA LYS A 117 8.56 19.35 -20.12
C LYS A 117 8.35 17.92 -19.63
N ARG A 118 9.18 17.46 -18.68
CA ARG A 118 9.03 16.13 -18.06
C ARG A 118 7.71 16.00 -17.30
N ALA A 119 7.32 17.02 -16.52
CA ALA A 119 6.07 17.01 -15.78
C ALA A 119 4.88 16.93 -16.73
N ARG A 120 4.83 17.79 -17.75
CA ARG A 120 3.77 17.81 -18.76
C ARG A 120 3.58 16.46 -19.48
N GLU A 121 4.66 15.74 -19.78
CA GLU A 121 4.59 14.46 -20.49
C GLU A 121 4.39 13.23 -19.58
N MET A 122 4.75 13.34 -18.30
CA MET A 122 4.61 12.24 -17.32
C MET A 122 3.34 12.31 -16.47
N GLU A 123 2.63 13.44 -16.45
CA GLU A 123 1.42 13.68 -15.64
C GLU A 123 0.26 12.71 -15.96
N GLY A 124 0.29 12.01 -17.10
CA GLY A 124 -0.73 11.02 -17.49
C GLY A 124 -0.35 9.53 -17.29
N TRP A 125 0.77 9.22 -16.64
CA TRP A 125 1.29 7.84 -16.50
C TRP A 125 1.35 7.31 -15.05
N GLU A 126 0.80 8.03 -14.07
CA GLU A 126 0.75 7.63 -12.65
C GLU A 126 -0.63 7.12 -12.16
N ASP A 127 -1.43 6.49 -13.04
CA ASP A 127 -2.65 5.71 -12.67
C ASP A 127 -2.42 4.19 -12.70
#